data_AF-A0A132MXJ7-F1
#
_entry.id   AF-A0A132MXJ7-F1
#
_cell.length_a   1.000
_cell.length_b   1.000
_cell.length_c   1.000
_cell.angle_alpha   90.00
_cell.angle_beta   90.00
_cell.angle_gamma   90.00
#
_symmetry.space_group_name_H-M   'P 1'
#
loop_
_entity.id
_entity.type
_entity.pdbx_description
1 polymer ?
#
loop_
_entity_poly.entity_id
_entity_poly.type
_entity_poly.pdbx_seq_one_letter_code
_entity_poly.pdbx_strand_id
1 'polypeptide(L)'
;MFVDEDCQVCLCHFDYERDKGNGYPEAHLQIHGSSPALDVLRGRGASVKALDKLHFPVGGRRFRPSLEDVIEFLVVEQLVQPRAGWQRVVEQGREKFQEIQLAAAIRRHPDIARRVLSEMEGAN
;
A
#
# COMPACT_ATOMS: atom_id res chain seq x y z
N MET A 1 -6.32 4.76 -15.39
CA MET A 1 -7.06 3.88 -16.35
C MET A 1 -8.40 4.54 -16.62
N PHE A 2 -8.78 4.65 -17.89
CA PHE A 2 -9.99 5.36 -18.33
C PHE A 2 -10.88 4.43 -19.16
N VAL A 3 -12.18 4.69 -19.17
CA VAL A 3 -13.15 3.91 -19.97
C VAL A 3 -13.38 4.49 -21.37
N ASP A 4 -13.01 5.75 -21.59
CA ASP A 4 -13.07 6.42 -22.90
C ASP A 4 -11.68 6.74 -23.44
N GLU A 5 -11.59 6.92 -24.76
CA GLU A 5 -10.34 7.23 -25.47
C GLU A 5 -9.82 8.64 -25.15
N ASP A 6 -10.73 9.56 -24.82
CA ASP A 6 -10.43 10.97 -24.50
C ASP A 6 -9.93 11.18 -23.05
N CYS A 7 -9.79 10.09 -22.28
CA CYS A 7 -9.40 10.06 -20.88
C CYS A 7 -10.23 10.98 -19.96
N GLN A 8 -11.54 11.12 -20.19
CA GLN A 8 -12.43 11.96 -19.40
C GLN A 8 -13.02 11.22 -18.20
N VAL A 9 -13.37 9.94 -18.36
CA VAL A 9 -13.96 9.13 -17.30
C VAL A 9 -12.91 8.17 -16.76
N CYS A 10 -12.29 8.57 -15.64
CA CYS A 10 -11.33 7.74 -14.94
C CYS A 10 -12.03 6.58 -14.24
N LEU A 11 -11.50 5.36 -14.40
CA LEU A 11 -11.91 4.15 -13.69
C LEU A 11 -11.16 4.04 -12.36
N CYS A 12 -9.84 4.13 -12.43
CA CYS A 12 -8.96 4.08 -11.26
C CYS A 12 -7.57 4.59 -11.62
N HIS A 13 -6.82 5.02 -10.62
CA HIS A 13 -5.42 5.39 -10.75
C HIS A 13 -4.55 4.47 -9.89
N PHE A 14 -3.52 3.89 -10.51
CA PHE A 14 -2.51 3.11 -9.82
C PHE A 14 -1.24 3.94 -9.78
N ASP A 15 -0.87 4.39 -8.58
CA ASP A 15 0.23 5.31 -8.36
C ASP A 15 1.42 4.61 -7.70
N TYR A 16 2.62 5.01 -8.11
CA TYR A 16 3.85 4.71 -7.40
C TYR A 16 4.79 5.92 -7.41
N GLU A 17 5.12 6.43 -6.23
CA GLU A 17 6.07 7.51 -6.03
C GLU A 17 7.10 7.11 -4.98
N ARG A 18 8.37 7.08 -5.39
CA ARG A 18 9.48 6.74 -4.51
C ARG A 18 9.79 7.91 -3.56
N ASP A 19 10.06 7.61 -2.30
CA ASP A 19 10.48 8.57 -1.27
C ASP A 19 9.44 9.68 -1.04
N LYS A 20 8.15 9.29 -1.10
CA LYS A 20 7.01 10.18 -0.93
C LYS A 20 6.99 10.75 0.51
N GLY A 21 7.38 12.02 0.66
CA GLY A 21 7.61 12.65 1.97
C GLY A 21 6.37 13.14 2.73
N ASN A 22 5.16 12.89 2.22
CA ASN A 22 3.91 13.48 2.76
C ASN A 22 3.09 12.54 3.66
N GLY A 23 3.62 11.37 4.02
CA GLY A 23 2.97 10.41 4.92
C GLY A 23 1.94 9.48 4.26
N TYR A 24 1.81 9.51 2.93
CA TYR A 24 1.02 8.54 2.18
C TYR A 24 1.88 7.35 1.70
N PRO A 25 1.28 6.16 1.51
CA PRO A 25 1.97 5.02 0.94
C PRO A 25 2.57 5.35 -0.43
N GLU A 26 3.80 4.88 -0.67
CA GLU A 26 4.49 5.07 -1.95
C GLU A 26 3.74 4.47 -3.12
N ALA A 27 3.05 3.35 -2.91
CA ALA A 27 2.22 2.70 -3.91
C ALA A 27 0.77 2.61 -3.42
N HIS A 28 -0.19 3.00 -4.26
CA HIS A 28 -1.61 2.87 -3.91
C HIS A 28 -2.51 2.81 -5.15
N LEU A 29 -3.72 2.34 -4.93
CA LEU A 29 -4.80 2.33 -5.92
C LEU A 29 -5.93 3.25 -5.43
N GLN A 30 -6.37 4.16 -6.29
CA GLN A 30 -7.57 4.95 -6.08
C GLN A 30 -8.63 4.51 -7.08
N ILE A 31 -9.83 4.20 -6.61
CA ILE A 31 -10.96 3.78 -7.46
C ILE A 31 -11.88 4.97 -7.64
N HIS A 32 -12.06 5.42 -8.88
CA HIS A 32 -12.98 6.52 -9.17
C HIS A 32 -14.42 6.00 -9.19
N GLY A 33 -15.27 6.62 -8.38
CA GLY A 33 -16.67 6.25 -8.29
C GLY A 33 -17.31 6.73 -6.99
N SER A 34 -18.56 6.30 -6.78
CA SER A 34 -19.34 6.59 -5.58
C SER A 34 -19.57 5.32 -4.76
N SER A 35 -19.69 5.47 -3.45
CA SER A 35 -20.08 4.36 -2.55
C SER A 35 -21.21 4.80 -1.63
N PRO A 36 -22.45 4.32 -1.86
CA PRO A 36 -23.58 4.62 -0.98
C PRO A 36 -23.33 4.23 0.49
N ALA A 37 -22.53 3.17 0.72
CA ALA A 37 -22.17 2.75 2.07
C ALA A 37 -21.27 3.78 2.78
N LEU A 38 -20.29 4.36 2.06
CA LEU A 38 -19.47 5.45 2.60
C LEU A 38 -20.33 6.71 2.84
N ASP A 39 -21.28 6.98 1.96
CA ASP A 39 -22.20 8.12 2.10
C ASP A 39 -23.05 7.99 3.37
N VAL A 40 -23.57 6.79 3.65
CA VAL A 40 -24.30 6.49 4.91
C VAL A 40 -23.39 6.67 6.13
N LEU A 41 -22.14 6.21 6.08
CA LEU A 41 -21.19 6.38 7.18
C LEU A 41 -20.89 7.87 7.45
N ARG A 42 -20.68 8.67 6.40
CA ARG A 42 -20.53 10.13 6.54
C ARG A 42 -21.78 10.79 7.09
N GLY A 43 -22.96 10.36 6.64
CA GLY A 43 -24.25 10.82 7.16
C GLY A 43 -24.45 10.52 8.66
N ARG A 44 -23.74 9.52 9.20
CA ARG A 44 -23.70 9.21 10.64
C ARG A 44 -22.61 9.97 11.41
N GLY A 45 -21.93 10.91 10.77
CA GLY A 45 -20.91 11.77 11.39
C GLY A 45 -19.48 11.24 11.29
N ALA A 46 -19.21 10.17 10.54
CA ALA A 46 -17.85 9.70 10.33
C ALA A 46 -17.09 10.63 9.36
N SER A 47 -15.84 10.98 9.66
CA SER A 47 -14.97 11.83 8.81
C SER A 47 -14.32 11.08 7.64
N VAL A 48 -14.98 10.04 7.15
CA VAL A 48 -14.46 9.15 6.10
C VAL A 48 -14.46 9.87 4.76
N LYS A 49 -13.41 9.68 3.97
CA LYS A 49 -13.29 10.28 2.63
C LYS A 49 -14.24 9.62 1.61
N ALA A 50 -14.46 10.29 0.48
CA ALA A 50 -15.14 9.69 -0.68
C ALA A 50 -14.30 8.55 -1.28
N LEU A 51 -14.93 7.63 -2.02
CA LEU A 51 -14.27 6.43 -2.56
C LEU A 51 -13.06 6.77 -3.43
N ASP A 52 -13.19 7.79 -4.27
CA ASP A 52 -12.14 8.29 -5.17
C ASP A 52 -10.98 9.00 -4.45
N LYS A 53 -11.08 9.18 -3.13
CA LYS A 53 -10.05 9.78 -2.28
C LYS A 53 -9.37 8.77 -1.35
N LEU A 54 -9.77 7.50 -1.39
CA LEU A 54 -9.16 6.44 -0.59
C LEU A 54 -7.97 5.84 -1.34
N HIS A 55 -6.82 5.74 -0.65
CA HIS A 55 -5.57 5.22 -1.18
C HIS A 55 -5.44 3.74 -0.79
N PHE A 56 -6.10 2.84 -1.52
CA PHE A 56 -6.06 1.42 -1.20
C PHE A 56 -4.62 0.88 -1.31
N PRO A 57 -4.14 0.11 -0.32
CA PRO A 57 -2.78 -0.38 -0.33
C PRO A 57 -2.63 -1.44 -1.42
N VAL A 58 -1.57 -1.30 -2.20
CA VAL A 58 -1.15 -2.29 -3.21
C VAL A 58 0.12 -3.03 -2.79
N GLY A 59 0.53 -2.82 -1.53
CA GLY A 59 1.79 -3.25 -0.97
C GLY A 59 2.83 -2.15 -1.08
N GLY A 60 4.06 -2.51 -0.74
CA GLY A 60 5.19 -1.60 -0.86
C GLY A 60 5.88 -1.71 -2.22
N ARG A 61 7.14 -1.29 -2.24
CA ARG A 61 8.01 -1.30 -3.43
C ARG A 61 8.16 -2.67 -4.12
N ARG A 62 7.99 -3.78 -3.38
CA ARG A 62 8.44 -5.11 -3.82
C ARG A 62 7.46 -6.25 -3.57
N PHE A 63 6.66 -6.16 -2.52
CA PHE A 63 5.80 -7.25 -2.07
C PHE A 63 4.35 -6.81 -2.06
N ARG A 64 3.47 -7.80 -2.17
CA ARG A 64 2.02 -7.62 -2.00
C ARG A 64 1.69 -6.94 -0.66
N PRO A 65 0.48 -6.37 -0.50
CA PRO A 65 0.03 -5.83 0.77
C PRO A 65 0.20 -6.84 1.90
N SER A 66 0.76 -6.38 3.01
CA SER A 66 0.71 -7.08 4.29
C SER A 66 -0.58 -6.72 5.04
N LEU A 67 -0.83 -7.37 6.19
CA LEU A 67 -1.95 -6.98 7.06
C LEU A 67 -1.71 -5.58 7.65
N GLU A 68 -0.46 -5.27 7.94
CA GLU A 68 -0.01 -3.99 8.47
C GLU A 68 -0.30 -2.84 7.49
N ASP A 69 -0.17 -3.06 6.18
CA ASP A 69 -0.56 -2.08 5.16
C ASP A 69 -2.07 -1.79 5.18
N VAL A 70 -2.90 -2.81 5.43
CA VAL A 70 -4.36 -2.64 5.57
C VAL A 70 -4.71 -1.90 6.87
N ILE A 71 -4.04 -2.22 7.98
CA ILE A 71 -4.25 -1.54 9.26
C ILE A 71 -3.86 -0.06 9.15
N GLU A 72 -2.70 0.24 8.58
CA GLU A 72 -2.25 1.61 8.34
C GLU A 72 -3.24 2.36 7.45
N PHE A 73 -3.70 1.77 6.34
CA PHE A 73 -4.73 2.34 5.48
C PHE A 73 -5.98 2.73 6.27
N LEU A 74 -6.52 1.82 7.10
CA LEU A 74 -7.73 2.11 7.88
C LEU A 74 -7.53 3.29 8.83
N VAL A 75 -6.34 3.45 9.40
CA VAL A 75 -6.02 4.56 10.31
C VAL A 75 -5.80 5.87 9.54
N VAL A 76 -4.94 5.87 8.53
CA VAL A 76 -4.57 7.07 7.76
C VAL A 76 -5.76 7.63 6.98
N GLU A 77 -6.65 6.76 6.50
CA GLU A 77 -7.90 7.17 5.85
C GLU A 77 -9.06 7.45 6.81
N GLN A 78 -8.77 7.49 8.12
CA GLN A 78 -9.73 7.84 9.18
C GLN A 78 -10.97 6.93 9.24
N LEU A 79 -10.81 5.66 8.83
CA LEU A 79 -11.85 4.64 8.91
C LEU A 79 -11.96 4.04 10.32
N VAL A 80 -10.88 4.11 11.10
CA VAL A 80 -10.82 3.63 12.49
C VAL A 80 -10.01 4.57 13.38
N GLN A 81 -10.23 4.49 14.69
CA GLN A 81 -9.43 5.21 15.68
C GLN A 81 -8.25 4.34 16.14
N PRO A 82 -7.00 4.81 15.98
CA PRO A 82 -5.84 4.05 16.40
C PRO A 82 -5.62 4.09 17.91
N ARG A 83 -4.86 3.11 18.43
CA ARG A 83 -4.29 3.16 19.77
C ARG A 83 -2.96 3.91 19.76
N ALA A 84 -2.58 4.50 20.90
CA ALA A 84 -1.25 5.10 21.04
C ALA A 84 -0.14 4.08 20.72
N GLY A 85 0.85 4.50 19.91
CA GLY A 85 1.98 3.66 19.52
C GLY A 85 1.69 2.62 18.44
N TRP A 86 0.52 2.66 17.78
CA TRP A 86 0.16 1.71 16.71
C TRP A 86 1.19 1.68 15.58
N GLN A 87 1.77 2.84 15.22
CA GLN A 87 2.75 2.95 14.13
C GLN A 87 3.94 2.00 14.34
N ARG A 88 4.44 1.94 15.58
CA ARG A 88 5.57 1.07 15.93
C ARG A 88 5.24 -0.41 15.74
N VAL A 89 4.03 -0.81 16.14
CA VAL A 89 3.59 -2.22 16.03
C VAL A 89 3.37 -2.61 14.57
N VAL A 90 2.76 -1.71 13.79
CA VAL A 90 2.56 -1.86 12.34
C VAL A 90 3.91 -1.96 11.62
N GLU A 91 4.86 -1.07 11.92
CA GLU A 91 6.16 -1.10 11.25
C GLU A 91 6.94 -2.39 11.56
N GLN A 92 6.97 -2.81 12.83
CA GLN A 92 7.62 -4.07 13.22
C GLN A 92 6.99 -5.31 12.56
N GLY A 93 5.66 -5.33 12.44
CA GLY A 93 4.95 -6.41 11.74
C GLY A 93 5.27 -6.43 10.25
N ARG A 94 5.30 -5.25 9.63
CA ARG A 94 5.64 -5.06 8.21
C ARG A 94 7.07 -5.52 7.91
N GLU A 95 8.06 -5.11 8.70
CA GLU A 95 9.44 -5.55 8.56
C GLU A 95 9.53 -7.08 8.58
N LYS A 96 8.92 -7.71 9.59
CA LYS A 96 8.88 -9.18 9.71
C LYS A 96 8.20 -9.85 8.51
N PHE A 97 7.09 -9.29 8.02
CA PHE A 97 6.43 -9.80 6.83
C PHE A 97 7.34 -9.73 5.60
N GLN A 98 8.04 -8.62 5.40
CA GLN A 98 8.96 -8.41 4.28
C GLN A 98 10.14 -9.39 4.34
N GLU A 99 10.71 -9.65 5.52
CA GLU A 99 11.75 -10.67 5.71
C GLU A 99 11.25 -12.06 5.30
N ILE A 100 10.03 -12.43 5.71
CA ILE A 100 9.41 -13.70 5.35
C ILE A 100 9.19 -13.79 3.83
N GLN A 101 8.71 -12.72 3.18
CA GLN A 101 8.51 -12.69 1.73
C GLN A 101 9.85 -12.78 0.98
N LEU A 102 10.88 -12.07 1.44
CA LEU A 102 12.22 -12.11 0.86
C LEU A 102 12.81 -13.52 0.97
N ALA A 103 12.76 -14.13 2.15
CA ALA A 103 13.23 -15.50 2.34
C ALA A 103 12.46 -16.50 1.45
N ALA A 104 11.15 -16.33 1.28
CA ALA A 104 10.36 -17.14 0.36
C ALA A 104 10.77 -16.94 -1.10
N ALA A 105 11.03 -15.71 -1.53
CA ALA A 105 11.51 -15.41 -2.88
C ALA A 105 12.89 -16.02 -3.14
N ILE A 106 13.82 -15.92 -2.19
CA ILE A 106 15.15 -16.54 -2.26
C ILE A 106 15.04 -18.06 -2.38
N ARG A 107 14.21 -18.71 -1.57
CA ARG A 107 14.02 -20.18 -1.64
C ARG A 107 13.48 -20.63 -2.99
N ARG A 108 12.66 -19.81 -3.67
CA ARG A 108 12.14 -20.12 -5.01
C ARG A 108 13.17 -19.90 -6.12
N HIS A 109 14.12 -18.99 -5.92
CA HIS A 109 15.12 -18.62 -6.93
C HIS A 109 16.53 -18.51 -6.31
N PRO A 110 17.06 -19.61 -5.73
CA PRO A 110 18.32 -19.55 -5.00
C PRO A 110 19.51 -19.19 -5.90
N ASP A 111 19.48 -19.55 -7.18
CA ASP A 111 20.56 -19.23 -8.13
C ASP A 111 20.62 -17.72 -8.46
N ILE A 112 19.46 -17.06 -8.56
CA ILE A 112 19.40 -15.60 -8.72
C ILE A 112 19.97 -14.94 -7.46
N ALA A 113 19.61 -15.42 -6.27
CA ALA A 113 20.14 -14.88 -5.02
C ALA A 113 21.67 -15.01 -4.95
N ARG A 114 22.22 -16.19 -5.28
CA ARG A 114 23.67 -16.41 -5.33
C ARG A 114 24.36 -15.46 -6.31
N ARG A 115 23.83 -15.34 -7.54
CA ARG A 115 24.40 -14.46 -8.56
C ARG A 115 24.47 -13.01 -8.08
N VAL A 116 23.37 -12.48 -7.55
CA VAL A 116 23.30 -11.11 -7.04
C VAL A 116 24.30 -10.89 -5.90
N LEU A 117 24.42 -11.85 -4.97
CA LEU A 117 25.40 -11.77 -3.88
C LEU A 117 26.84 -11.73 -4.41
N SER A 118 27.19 -12.61 -5.37
CA SER A 118 28.52 -12.61 -5.98
C SER A 118 28.83 -11.31 -6.74
N GLU A 119 27.85 -10.73 -7.43
CA GLU A 119 27.98 -9.42 -8.09
C GLU A 119 28.24 -8.29 -7.09
N MET A 120 27.58 -8.33 -5.92
CA MET A 120 27.79 -7.34 -4.86
C MET A 120 29.16 -7.49 -4.17
N GLU A 121 29.63 -8.72 -3.96
CA GLU A 121 30.94 -9.00 -3.36
C GLU A 121 32.11 -8.63 -4.29
N GLY A 122 31.96 -8.80 -5.60
CA GLY A 122 32.96 -8.42 -6.60
C GLY A 122 32.94 -6.94 -7.01
N ALA A 123 31.98 -6.17 -6.51
CA ALA A 123 31.89 -4.72 -6.71
C ALA A 123 32.52 -3.89 -5.58
N ASN A 124 33.08 -4.56 -4.56
CA ASN A 124 33.94 -3.98 -3.51
C ASN A 124 35.42 -4.22 -3.82
#